data_AF-B3QRH0-F1
#
_entry.id   AF-B3QRH0-F1
#
_cell.length_a   1.000
_cell.length_b   1.000
_cell.length_c   1.000
_cell.angle_alpha   90.00
_cell.angle_beta   90.00
_cell.angle_gamma   90.00
#
_symmetry.space_group_name_H-M   'P 1'
#
loop_
_entity.id
_entity.type
_entity.pdbx_description
1 polymer ?
#
loop_
_entity_poly.entity_id
_entity_poly.type
_entity_poly.pdbx_seq_one_letter_code
_entity_poly.pdbx_strand_id
1 'polypeptide(L)'
;MQELLSQLTISEWAIIISGISTIAVVFQQALELIFTRNIPWLIRLLQKGWRWLKRLVRGRLTGVRTLILNCSGHPVHPAQKSAIEKLMHWQDAEVLDVELGNVPEDRHFVPSIEKAIDRLGLTSKEWEQPIVVIPAGYPPACSAIQSILHGRLGHFPDVVRLRRVDPVDGVRYEVAEIMPLQQLRHDSRGKR
;
A
#
# COMPACT_ATOMS: atom_id res chain seq x y z
N MET A 1 40.91 -25.24 -35.48
CA MET A 1 39.72 -25.59 -34.66
C MET A 1 38.82 -26.62 -35.34
N GLN A 2 38.64 -26.58 -36.67
CA GLN A 2 37.93 -27.63 -37.42
C GLN A 2 38.67 -28.99 -37.44
N GLU A 3 40.00 -29.01 -37.40
CA GLU A 3 40.83 -30.22 -37.37
C GLU A 3 40.75 -31.05 -36.08
N LEU A 4 40.37 -30.43 -34.94
CA LEU A 4 40.22 -31.14 -33.66
C LEU A 4 38.86 -31.81 -33.52
N LEU A 5 37.86 -31.38 -34.30
CA LEU A 5 36.50 -31.92 -34.25
C LEU A 5 36.31 -33.15 -35.16
N SER A 6 37.19 -33.35 -36.14
CA SER A 6 37.12 -34.47 -37.09
C SER A 6 37.73 -35.79 -36.56
N GLN A 7 38.39 -35.77 -35.39
CA GLN A 7 39.01 -36.96 -34.77
C GLN A 7 38.20 -37.56 -33.61
N LEU A 8 37.05 -36.96 -33.25
CA LEU A 8 36.23 -37.42 -32.13
C LEU A 8 35.37 -38.62 -32.54
N THR A 9 35.47 -39.70 -31.76
CA THR A 9 34.63 -40.90 -31.90
C THR A 9 33.18 -40.63 -31.49
N ILE A 10 32.24 -41.45 -31.97
CA ILE A 10 30.80 -41.31 -31.67
C ILE A 10 30.53 -41.28 -30.15
N SER A 11 31.31 -42.02 -29.35
CA SER A 11 31.23 -42.03 -27.89
C SER A 11 31.68 -40.72 -27.24
N GLU A 12 32.69 -40.05 -27.80
CA GLU A 12 33.18 -38.77 -27.27
C GLU A 12 32.21 -37.63 -27.58
N TRP A 13 31.58 -37.67 -28.77
CA TRP A 13 30.47 -36.77 -29.11
C TRP A 13 29.27 -36.93 -28.17
N ALA A 14 28.92 -38.16 -27.78
CA ALA A 14 27.83 -38.41 -26.85
C ALA A 14 28.09 -37.80 -25.46
N ILE A 15 29.34 -37.88 -24.97
CA ILE A 15 29.72 -37.29 -23.67
C ILE A 15 29.65 -35.76 -23.72
N ILE A 16 30.12 -35.14 -24.80
CA ILE A 16 30.07 -33.68 -24.98
C ILE A 16 28.62 -33.18 -25.05
N ILE A 17 27.76 -33.86 -25.81
CA ILE A 17 26.34 -33.50 -25.93
C ILE A 17 25.62 -33.65 -24.58
N SER A 18 25.89 -34.72 -23.84
CA SER A 18 25.36 -34.94 -22.48
C SER A 18 25.82 -33.85 -21.49
N GLY A 19 27.08 -33.44 -21.58
CA GLY A 19 27.63 -32.34 -20.77
C GLY A 19 26.95 -31.00 -21.05
N ILE A 20 26.77 -30.65 -22.33
CA ILE A 20 26.07 -29.43 -22.75
C ILE A 20 24.61 -29.44 -22.29
N SER A 21 23.91 -30.57 -22.43
CA SER A 21 22.53 -30.72 -21.96
C SER A 21 22.42 -30.53 -20.44
N THR A 22 23.37 -31.06 -19.67
CA THR A 22 23.37 -30.93 -18.21
C THR A 22 23.59 -29.47 -17.78
N ILE A 23 24.53 -28.78 -18.44
CA ILE A 23 24.78 -27.35 -18.19
C ILE A 23 23.56 -26.50 -18.55
N ALA A 24 22.89 -26.82 -19.65
CA ALA A 24 21.66 -26.12 -20.07
C ALA A 24 20.53 -26.29 -19.05
N VAL A 25 20.34 -27.49 -18.50
CA VAL A 25 19.32 -27.76 -17.46
C VAL A 25 19.64 -27.02 -16.15
N VAL A 26 20.91 -27.02 -15.72
CA VAL A 26 21.34 -26.27 -14.52
C VAL A 26 21.15 -24.77 -14.72
N PHE A 27 21.44 -24.25 -15.92
CA PHE A 27 21.24 -22.85 -16.25
C PHE A 27 19.75 -22.48 -16.27
N GLN A 28 18.90 -23.33 -16.83
CA GLN A 28 17.45 -23.13 -16.82
C GLN A 28 16.88 -23.12 -15.40
N GLN A 29 17.32 -24.05 -14.53
CA GLN A 29 16.91 -24.07 -13.13
C GLN A 29 17.41 -22.85 -12.35
N ALA A 30 18.63 -22.37 -12.61
CA ALA A 30 19.15 -21.15 -12.01
C ALA A 30 18.36 -19.90 -12.44
N LEU A 31 17.97 -19.83 -13.72
CA LEU A 31 17.12 -18.78 -14.24
C LEU A 31 15.73 -18.81 -13.59
N GLU A 32 15.08 -19.98 -13.51
CA GLU A 32 13.80 -20.09 -12.80
C GLU A 32 13.91 -19.68 -11.33
N LEU A 33 15.00 -20.03 -10.64
CA LEU A 33 15.18 -19.66 -9.24
C LEU A 33 15.34 -18.14 -9.07
N ILE A 34 16.07 -17.48 -9.98
CA ILE A 34 16.25 -16.02 -9.97
C ILE A 34 14.94 -15.30 -10.36
N PHE A 35 14.27 -15.77 -11.42
CA PHE A 35 13.06 -15.15 -11.94
C PHE A 35 11.86 -15.32 -11.00
N THR A 36 11.67 -16.51 -10.42
CA THR A 36 10.49 -16.77 -9.59
C THR A 36 10.66 -16.26 -8.16
N ARG A 37 11.88 -16.32 -7.61
CA ARG A 37 12.11 -16.02 -6.18
C ARG A 37 12.44 -14.55 -5.89
N ASN A 38 13.04 -13.81 -6.84
CA ASN A 38 13.55 -12.44 -6.59
C ASN A 38 12.81 -11.31 -7.31
N ILE A 39 12.14 -11.58 -8.43
CA ILE A 39 11.42 -10.55 -9.20
C ILE A 39 10.26 -9.90 -8.44
N PRO A 40 9.45 -10.62 -7.64
CA PRO A 40 8.33 -10.00 -6.91
C PRO A 40 8.75 -8.93 -5.91
N TRP A 41 9.97 -9.01 -5.36
CA TRP A 41 10.50 -7.97 -4.46
C TRP A 41 11.02 -6.76 -5.26
N LEU A 42 11.72 -7.00 -6.38
CA LEU A 42 12.24 -5.94 -7.24
C LEU A 42 11.11 -5.11 -7.86
N ILE A 43 10.03 -5.76 -8.31
CA ILE A 43 8.82 -5.09 -8.81
C ILE A 43 8.19 -4.22 -7.71
N ARG A 44 8.09 -4.72 -6.48
CA ARG A 44 7.56 -3.95 -5.34
C ARG A 44 8.44 -2.74 -5.01
N LEU A 45 9.77 -2.89 -5.09
CA LEU A 45 10.72 -1.79 -4.89
C LEU A 45 10.57 -0.72 -5.97
N LEU A 46 10.52 -1.14 -7.24
CA LEU A 46 10.29 -0.27 -8.40
C LEU A 46 8.94 0.44 -8.33
N GLN A 47 7.86 -0.24 -7.93
CA GLN A 47 6.55 0.38 -7.73
C GLN A 47 6.55 1.40 -6.58
N LYS A 48 7.27 1.12 -5.47
CA LYS A 48 7.44 2.09 -4.38
C LYS A 48 8.24 3.31 -4.84
N GLY A 49 9.34 3.09 -5.58
CA GLY A 49 10.16 4.15 -6.17
C GLY A 49 9.40 5.00 -7.19
N TRP A 50 8.60 4.36 -8.07
CA TRP A 50 7.77 5.05 -9.05
C TRP A 50 6.65 5.86 -8.39
N ARG A 51 5.99 5.33 -7.34
CA ARG A 51 5.01 6.09 -6.56
C ARG A 51 5.65 7.29 -5.86
N TRP A 52 6.85 7.14 -5.31
CA TRP A 52 7.61 8.26 -4.72
C TRP A 52 7.99 9.31 -5.78
N LEU A 53 8.49 8.91 -6.94
CA LEU A 53 8.86 9.81 -8.03
C LEU A 53 7.63 10.55 -8.59
N LYS A 54 6.52 9.84 -8.77
CA LYS A 54 5.24 10.42 -9.21
C LYS A 54 4.70 11.45 -8.20
N ARG A 55 4.87 11.23 -6.89
CA ARG A 55 4.51 12.19 -5.83
C ARG A 55 5.35 13.46 -5.89
N LEU A 56 6.65 13.36 -6.21
CA LEU A 56 7.51 14.54 -6.41
C LEU A 56 7.11 15.37 -7.63
N VAL A 57 6.73 14.72 -8.73
CA VAL A 57 6.33 15.42 -9.97
C VAL A 57 4.92 16.01 -9.87
N ARG A 58 3.96 15.30 -9.27
CA ARG A 58 2.55 15.72 -9.21
C ARG A 58 2.31 16.87 -8.20
N GLY A 59 3.18 17.02 -7.19
CA GLY A 59 3.14 18.13 -6.24
C GLY A 59 3.28 19.52 -6.79
N ARG A 60 3.76 19.66 -8.03
CA ARG A 60 3.95 20.95 -8.69
C ARG A 60 2.70 21.48 -9.39
N LEU A 61 1.64 20.67 -9.57
CA LEU A 61 0.58 20.98 -10.54
C LEU A 61 -0.75 21.44 -9.92
N THR A 62 -1.02 21.20 -8.64
CA THR A 62 -2.28 21.61 -7.98
C THR A 62 -1.98 22.19 -6.60
N GLY A 63 -2.37 23.44 -6.36
CA GLY A 63 -1.97 24.22 -5.17
C GLY A 63 -2.46 23.69 -3.81
N VAL A 64 -3.39 22.73 -3.79
CA VAL A 64 -3.85 22.01 -2.59
C VAL A 64 -3.93 20.52 -2.92
N ARG A 65 -3.39 19.67 -2.05
CA ARG A 65 -3.58 18.21 -2.15
C ARG A 65 -4.66 17.80 -1.17
N THR A 66 -5.55 16.89 -1.56
CA THR A 66 -6.53 16.30 -0.64
C THR A 66 -6.21 14.82 -0.50
N LEU A 67 -6.16 14.31 0.73
CA LEU A 67 -5.63 12.97 1.01
C LEU A 67 -6.70 12.07 1.62
N ILE A 68 -6.80 10.86 1.10
CA ILE A 68 -7.56 9.75 1.69
C ILE A 68 -6.54 8.78 2.29
N LEU A 69 -6.45 8.72 3.62
CA LEU A 69 -5.65 7.70 4.30
C LEU A 69 -6.47 6.43 4.46
N ASN A 70 -6.07 5.38 3.77
CA ASN A 70 -6.75 4.09 3.83
C ASN A 70 -6.08 3.15 4.83
N CYS A 71 -6.73 2.95 5.98
CA CYS A 71 -6.26 2.06 7.04
C CYS A 71 -7.03 0.73 7.09
N SER A 72 -7.97 0.49 6.15
CA SER A 72 -8.87 -0.66 6.19
C SER A 72 -8.18 -2.00 5.92
N GLY A 73 -7.00 -1.99 5.31
CA GLY A 73 -6.33 -3.20 4.80
C GLY A 73 -6.86 -3.70 3.45
N HIS A 74 -7.85 -3.01 2.87
CA HIS A 74 -8.45 -3.36 1.57
C HIS A 74 -8.28 -2.22 0.56
N PRO A 75 -8.10 -2.51 -0.74
CA PRO A 75 -8.03 -1.48 -1.77
C PRO A 75 -9.31 -0.62 -1.81
N VAL A 76 -9.15 0.70 -1.93
CA VAL A 76 -10.30 1.62 -2.09
C VAL A 76 -10.90 1.45 -3.47
N HIS A 77 -12.18 1.09 -3.54
CA HIS A 77 -12.87 0.94 -4.81
C HIS A 77 -13.08 2.33 -5.48
N PRO A 78 -13.01 2.46 -6.81
CA PRO A 78 -13.21 3.75 -7.50
C PRO A 78 -14.53 4.44 -7.13
N ALA A 79 -15.61 3.67 -6.94
CA ALA A 79 -16.90 4.21 -6.49
C ALA A 79 -16.83 4.79 -5.06
N GLN A 80 -16.04 4.20 -4.16
CA GLN A 80 -15.85 4.73 -2.81
C GLN A 80 -15.05 6.03 -2.85
N LYS A 81 -13.96 6.08 -3.64
CA LYS A 81 -13.18 7.30 -3.86
C LYS A 81 -14.06 8.44 -4.38
N SER A 82 -14.85 8.17 -5.43
CA SER A 82 -15.75 9.16 -6.02
C SER A 82 -16.83 9.63 -5.04
N ALA A 83 -17.38 8.73 -4.21
CA ALA A 83 -18.34 9.10 -3.18
C ALA A 83 -17.70 10.00 -2.10
N ILE A 84 -16.48 9.70 -1.66
CA ILE A 84 -15.73 10.53 -0.71
C ILE A 84 -15.46 11.91 -1.33
N GLU A 85 -14.95 11.96 -2.56
CA GLU A 85 -14.69 13.22 -3.28
C GLU A 85 -15.95 14.08 -3.39
N LYS A 86 -17.10 13.47 -3.69
CA LYS A 86 -18.39 14.16 -3.74
C LYS A 86 -18.83 14.71 -2.38
N LEU A 87 -18.73 13.90 -1.32
CA LEU A 87 -19.15 14.30 0.04
C LEU A 87 -18.23 15.37 0.64
N MET A 88 -16.94 15.34 0.28
CA MET A 88 -15.93 16.29 0.76
C MET A 88 -15.78 17.52 -0.15
N HIS A 89 -16.47 17.55 -1.29
CA HIS A 89 -16.30 18.58 -2.34
C HIS A 89 -14.86 18.66 -2.88
N TRP A 90 -14.19 17.52 -3.03
CA TRP A 90 -12.83 17.42 -3.56
C TRP A 90 -12.84 17.05 -5.06
N GLN A 91 -11.85 17.55 -5.82
CA GLN A 91 -11.76 17.31 -7.26
C GLN A 91 -10.92 16.08 -7.63
N ASP A 92 -9.78 15.89 -6.97
CA ASP A 92 -8.93 14.71 -7.13
C ASP A 92 -8.22 14.41 -5.81
N ALA A 93 -8.72 13.39 -5.11
CA ALA A 93 -8.13 12.96 -3.86
C ALA A 93 -7.01 11.93 -4.11
N GLU A 94 -5.88 12.07 -3.44
CA GLU A 94 -4.84 11.06 -3.45
C GLU A 94 -5.13 10.01 -2.38
N VAL A 95 -5.22 8.73 -2.78
CA VAL A 95 -5.37 7.62 -1.84
C VAL A 95 -4.00 7.13 -1.40
N LEU A 96 -3.75 7.11 -0.09
CA LEU A 96 -2.55 6.60 0.53
C LEU A 96 -2.90 5.42 1.43
N ASP A 97 -2.43 4.23 1.05
CA ASP A 97 -2.64 3.02 1.83
C ASP A 97 -1.66 2.94 3.01
N VAL A 98 -2.21 2.77 4.22
CA VAL A 98 -1.44 2.51 5.43
C VAL A 98 -1.23 1.01 5.55
N GLU A 99 -0.06 0.54 5.14
CA GLU A 99 0.36 -0.87 5.22
C GLU A 99 0.65 -1.26 6.69
N LEU A 100 -0.40 -1.54 7.48
CA LEU A 100 -0.27 -1.99 8.88
C LEU A 100 0.39 -3.38 8.99
N GLY A 101 0.06 -4.30 8.08
CA GLY A 101 0.54 -5.69 8.11
C GLY A 101 0.04 -6.45 9.35
N ASN A 102 0.80 -7.46 9.79
CA ASN A 102 0.54 -8.15 11.05
C ASN A 102 1.07 -7.29 12.21
N VAL A 103 0.16 -6.66 12.93
CA VAL A 103 0.49 -5.87 14.13
C VAL A 103 0.66 -6.84 15.31
N PRO A 104 1.78 -6.80 16.04
CA PRO A 104 1.99 -7.69 17.18
C PRO A 104 1.08 -7.27 18.35
N GLU A 105 0.40 -8.23 18.97
CA GLU A 105 -0.46 -8.05 20.16
C GLU A 105 0.38 -8.05 21.47
N ASP A 106 1.50 -7.33 21.46
CA ASP A 106 2.42 -7.21 22.58
C ASP A 106 2.75 -5.73 22.87
N ARG A 107 3.79 -5.47 23.67
CA ARG A 107 4.25 -4.11 23.98
C ARG A 107 4.64 -3.26 22.75
N HIS A 108 4.76 -3.85 21.58
CA HIS A 108 5.11 -3.18 20.33
C HIS A 108 3.89 -2.88 19.45
N PHE A 109 2.66 -3.11 19.94
CA PHE A 109 1.43 -2.83 19.20
C PHE A 109 1.37 -1.39 18.66
N VAL A 110 1.39 -0.39 19.56
CA VAL A 110 1.34 1.04 19.17
C VAL A 110 2.58 1.48 18.38
N PRO A 111 3.83 1.16 18.79
CA PRO A 111 5.02 1.48 18.00
C PRO A 111 4.99 0.93 16.56
N SER A 112 4.37 -0.24 16.35
CA SER A 112 4.22 -0.82 15.01
C SER A 112 3.26 -0.02 14.13
N ILE A 113 2.18 0.52 14.72
CA ILE A 113 1.23 1.39 14.03
C ILE A 113 1.87 2.74 13.69
N GLU A 114 2.59 3.36 14.64
CA GLU A 114 3.33 4.61 14.39
C GLU A 114 4.30 4.45 13.23
N LYS A 115 5.08 3.35 13.24
CA LYS A 115 6.01 3.03 12.15
C LYS A 115 5.31 2.83 10.81
N ALA A 116 4.09 2.28 10.79
CA ALA A 116 3.31 2.14 9.57
C ALA A 116 2.87 3.51 9.01
N ILE A 117 2.48 4.44 9.89
CA ILE A 117 2.12 5.81 9.51
C ILE A 117 3.36 6.59 9.03
N ASP A 118 4.51 6.42 9.68
CA ASP A 118 5.77 7.08 9.27
C ASP A 118 6.23 6.67 7.87
N ARG A 119 5.98 5.42 7.47
CA ARG A 119 6.30 4.93 6.12
C ARG A 119 5.53 5.63 5.00
N LEU A 120 4.45 6.35 5.31
CA LEU A 120 3.78 7.20 4.33
C LEU A 120 4.75 8.26 3.77
N GLY A 121 5.69 8.72 4.60
CA GLY A 121 6.71 9.69 4.22
C GLY A 121 6.14 11.08 3.91
N LEU A 122 5.03 11.44 4.55
CA LEU A 122 4.41 12.75 4.40
C LEU A 122 5.29 13.84 5.01
N THR A 123 5.51 14.90 4.26
CA THR A 123 6.19 16.12 4.72
C THR A 123 5.28 16.92 5.68
N SER A 124 5.85 17.84 6.47
CA SER A 124 5.06 18.71 7.36
C SER A 124 3.96 19.46 6.61
N LYS A 125 4.26 19.95 5.39
CA LYS A 125 3.27 20.63 4.53
C LYS A 125 2.14 19.71 4.07
N GLU A 126 2.43 18.42 3.87
CA GLU A 126 1.42 17.42 3.50
C GLU A 126 0.52 17.04 4.69
N TRP A 127 1.05 17.07 5.92
CA TRP A 127 0.25 16.89 7.13
C TRP A 127 -0.73 18.05 7.37
N GLU A 128 -0.44 19.25 6.90
CA GLU A 128 -1.36 20.41 6.97
C GLU A 128 -2.48 20.38 5.92
N GLN A 129 -2.44 19.43 4.98
CA GLN A 129 -3.46 19.32 3.95
C GLN A 129 -4.76 18.70 4.51
N PRO A 130 -5.91 18.92 3.86
CA PRO A 130 -7.14 18.21 4.21
C PRO A 130 -6.96 16.68 4.08
N ILE A 131 -7.19 15.97 5.19
CA ILE A 131 -7.09 14.51 5.27
C ILE A 131 -8.42 13.91 5.75
N VAL A 132 -8.89 12.87 5.05
CA VAL A 132 -9.97 12.00 5.50
C VAL A 132 -9.45 10.57 5.66
N VAL A 133 -9.93 9.84 6.66
CA VAL A 133 -9.43 8.51 7.01
C VAL A 133 -10.50 7.45 6.76
N ILE A 134 -10.17 6.40 6.01
CA ILE A 134 -10.92 5.15 6.02
C ILE A 134 -10.37 4.31 7.18
N PRO A 135 -11.16 4.05 8.24
CA PRO A 135 -10.64 3.50 9.48
C PRO A 135 -10.19 2.03 9.33
N ALA A 136 -9.32 1.60 10.24
CA ALA A 136 -8.99 0.19 10.39
C ALA A 136 -10.19 -0.57 10.94
N GLY A 137 -10.42 -1.80 10.44
CA GLY A 137 -11.49 -2.66 10.92
C GLY A 137 -11.29 -3.18 12.35
N TYR A 138 -10.05 -3.17 12.86
CA TYR A 138 -9.73 -3.60 14.21
C TYR A 138 -9.79 -2.40 15.19
N PRO A 139 -10.70 -2.40 16.18
CA PRO A 139 -10.94 -1.23 17.04
C PRO A 139 -9.71 -0.70 17.78
N PRO A 140 -8.85 -1.53 18.42
CA PRO A 140 -7.64 -1.03 19.07
C PRO A 140 -6.68 -0.32 18.11
N ALA A 141 -6.52 -0.86 16.89
CA ALA A 141 -5.70 -0.22 15.87
C ALA A 141 -6.33 1.10 15.39
N CYS A 142 -7.65 1.13 15.20
CA CYS A 142 -8.37 2.34 14.83
C CYS A 142 -8.17 3.44 15.88
N SER A 143 -8.35 3.13 17.17
CA SER A 143 -8.13 4.09 18.28
C SER A 143 -6.69 4.62 18.32
N ALA A 144 -5.69 3.75 18.15
CA ALA A 144 -4.29 4.15 18.08
C ALA A 144 -4.02 5.09 16.90
N ILE A 145 -4.48 4.72 15.69
CA ILE A 145 -4.32 5.52 14.48
C ILE A 145 -4.95 6.91 14.66
N GLN A 146 -6.19 6.99 15.16
CA GLN A 146 -6.86 8.26 15.38
C GLN A 146 -6.10 9.17 16.35
N SER A 147 -5.51 8.57 17.39
CA SER A 147 -4.73 9.31 18.40
C SER A 147 -3.41 9.84 17.82
N ILE A 148 -2.71 9.01 17.03
CA ILE A 148 -1.47 9.39 16.34
C ILE A 148 -1.75 10.50 15.33
N LEU A 149 -2.79 10.36 14.51
CA LEU A 149 -3.18 11.37 13.52
C LEU A 149 -3.59 12.68 14.20
N HIS A 150 -4.37 12.63 15.27
CA HIS A 150 -4.71 13.82 16.04
C HIS A 150 -3.46 14.57 16.55
N GLY A 151 -2.44 13.84 17.01
CA GLY A 151 -1.17 14.44 17.43
C GLY A 151 -0.41 15.12 16.30
N ARG A 152 -0.46 14.59 15.07
CA ARG A 152 0.24 15.15 13.90
C ARG A 152 -0.52 16.30 13.24
N LEU A 153 -1.84 16.21 13.20
CA LEU A 153 -2.72 17.19 12.54
C LEU A 153 -3.09 18.36 13.48
N GLY A 154 -3.03 18.15 14.80
CA GLY A 154 -3.53 19.12 15.79
C GLY A 154 -5.06 19.14 15.93
N HIS A 155 -5.78 18.31 15.18
CA HIS A 155 -7.22 18.10 15.25
C HIS A 155 -7.58 16.68 14.86
N PHE A 156 -8.81 16.23 15.17
CA PHE A 156 -9.26 14.92 14.68
C PHE A 156 -9.51 14.98 13.17
N PRO A 157 -9.03 14.01 12.40
CA PRO A 157 -9.41 13.89 10.99
C PRO A 157 -10.87 13.45 10.87
N ASP A 158 -11.47 13.76 9.72
CA ASP A 158 -12.77 13.21 9.36
C ASP A 158 -12.63 11.72 9.01
N VAL A 159 -13.66 10.93 9.34
CA VAL A 159 -13.63 9.47 9.17
C VAL A 159 -14.72 9.02 8.22
N VAL A 160 -14.35 8.26 7.20
CA VAL A 160 -15.29 7.62 6.27
C VAL A 160 -15.96 6.45 6.98
N ARG A 161 -17.29 6.48 7.10
CA ARG A 161 -18.04 5.31 7.55
C ARG A 161 -18.47 4.48 6.35
N LEU A 162 -17.93 3.27 6.24
CA LEU A 162 -18.36 2.29 5.24
C LEU A 162 -19.54 1.47 5.79
N ARG A 163 -20.46 1.08 4.90
CA ARG A 163 -21.52 0.10 5.19
C ARG A 163 -21.65 -0.89 4.05
N ARG A 164 -22.23 -2.05 4.33
CA ARG A 164 -22.58 -3.00 3.28
C ARG A 164 -23.70 -2.44 2.42
N VAL A 165 -23.60 -2.65 1.10
CA VAL A 165 -24.66 -2.31 0.14
C VAL A 165 -25.85 -3.23 0.33
N ASP A 166 -25.58 -4.54 0.44
CA ASP A 166 -26.56 -5.56 0.74
C ASP A 166 -26.14 -6.32 2.02
N PRO A 167 -27.02 -6.45 3.04
CA PRO A 167 -26.73 -7.24 4.23
C PRO A 167 -26.39 -8.72 3.94
N VAL A 168 -26.94 -9.28 2.87
CA VAL A 168 -26.89 -10.71 2.51
C VAL A 168 -25.67 -11.03 1.63
N ASP A 169 -25.35 -10.17 0.66
CA ASP A 169 -24.36 -10.46 -0.38
C ASP A 169 -22.90 -10.08 -0.01
N GLY A 170 -22.69 -9.53 1.20
CA GLY A 170 -21.45 -9.57 2.01
C GLY A 170 -20.15 -8.92 1.49
N VAL A 171 -20.01 -8.71 0.17
CA VAL A 171 -18.72 -8.41 -0.47
C VAL A 171 -18.57 -6.92 -0.80
N ARG A 172 -19.68 -6.19 -0.95
CA ARG A 172 -19.68 -4.80 -1.43
C ARG A 172 -19.94 -3.81 -0.30
N TYR A 173 -19.01 -2.87 -0.14
CA TYR A 173 -19.12 -1.75 0.80
C TYR A 173 -19.23 -0.43 0.07
N GLU A 174 -20.15 0.42 0.51
CA GLU A 174 -20.32 1.79 0.06
C GLU A 174 -20.01 2.80 1.18
N VAL A 175 -19.79 4.05 0.78
CA VAL A 175 -19.59 5.16 1.71
C VAL A 175 -20.95 5.60 2.21
N ALA A 176 -21.21 5.41 3.50
CA ALA A 176 -22.47 5.78 4.11
C ALA A 176 -22.51 7.27 4.47
N GLU A 177 -21.43 7.77 5.07
CA GLU A 177 -21.27 9.16 5.48
C GLU A 177 -19.80 9.49 5.77
N ILE A 178 -19.52 10.78 5.93
CA ILE A 178 -18.28 11.29 6.53
C ILE A 178 -18.60 11.73 7.95
N MET A 179 -17.89 11.18 8.93
CA MET A 179 -18.04 11.52 10.34
C MET A 179 -17.05 12.63 10.72
N PRO A 180 -17.53 13.85 11.05
CA PRO A 180 -16.67 14.97 11.40
C PRO A 180 -16.23 14.89 12.87
N LEU A 181 -15.19 14.10 13.16
CA LEU A 181 -14.78 13.78 14.54
C LEU A 181 -14.37 15.02 15.35
N GLN A 182 -13.77 16.03 14.70
CA GLN A 182 -13.41 17.26 15.38
C GLN A 182 -14.65 18.05 15.84
N GLN A 183 -15.69 18.11 15.01
CA GLN A 183 -16.96 18.73 15.36
C GLN A 183 -17.65 17.93 16.49
N LEU A 184 -17.69 16.60 16.38
CA LEU A 184 -18.23 15.72 17.42
C LEU A 184 -17.56 15.97 18.78
N ARG A 185 -16.24 16.16 18.80
CA ARG A 185 -15.49 16.52 20.02
C ARG A 185 -15.91 17.88 20.57
N HIS A 186 -16.08 18.89 19.71
CA HIS A 186 -16.51 20.23 20.12
C HIS A 186 -17.91 20.19 20.74
N ASP A 187 -18.86 19.52 20.07
CA ASP A 187 -20.24 19.37 20.54
C ASP A 187 -20.30 18.63 21.87
N SER A 188 -19.45 17.62 22.05
CA SER A 188 -19.37 16.85 23.29
C SER A 188 -18.80 17.66 24.47
N ARG A 189 -17.97 18.69 24.22
CA ARG A 189 -17.47 19.58 25.28
C ARG A 189 -18.56 20.49 25.84
N GLY A 190 -19.52 20.91 25.01
CA GLY A 190 -20.63 21.76 25.43
C GLY A 190 -21.70 21.06 26.28
N LYS A 191 -21.60 19.73 26.47
CA LYS A 191 -22.56 18.90 27.23
C LYS A 191 -22.07 18.52 28.63
N ARG A 192 -20.97 19.12 29.08
CA ARG A 192 -20.36 18.88 30.40
C ARG A 192 -20.91 19.84 31.43
#